data_AF-A0A9E4KRN9-F1
#
_entry.id   AF-A0A9E4KRN9-F1
#
_cell.length_a   1.000
_cell.length_b   1.000
_cell.length_c   1.000
_cell.angle_alpha   90.00
_cell.angle_beta   90.00
_cell.angle_gamma   90.00
#
_symmetry.space_group_name_H-M   'P 1'
#
loop_
_entity.id
_entity.type
_entity.pdbx_description
1 polymer ?
#
loop_
_entity_poly.entity_id
_entity_poly.type
_entity_poly.pdbx_seq_one_letter_code
_entity_poly.pdbx_strand_id
1 'polypeptide(L)'
;MRTLRLALGQINPTLGDLEGNSDKIIAMIGRARDLDADLVAFPEMAITGYPAEDLLYKESFIKDNLRAMERVMDASRDIAVAVGFVDADADTYNACAVGFQGELVDTYHKVHLPTYGVFDEDRYFKAGSTCPVYLINGVRVGINICEDIWYPAGPISVQRDLGAEVIVNINASPYHAGKSLARERMIATRAVDNSVFVAYLNTVGGQDELVFDGASMVFDQAGNLLARAPQFCEDLLVADLDADALFSSRLHDPRFRKDRPGNGSLSETSAGCTVQVSPVRERERRPLPKKDENCLLDSEAEVYGALVLGTRDYVQKSGFSKVLIGISGGIDSALTACVAVDALGKEKVVGVAMPSRYSSEGSVADAKVLACNLGIDLWEVPILPAHDVFLDMLKPHFGDLPENVAEENLQSRIRGNIIMSLSNKFGFLILTTGNKSEMAMGYATLYGDMVGGFAVLKDVPKTLGYDLARWRNANAVPGGAIPEAILVKPPSAELKPEQKDQDTLPPYDILDAVVKAYVEEDRSYQDMVDMGFDAQVVRQVIATVDRNEYKRRQAPPGVKITPRAFGKDRRLPIVNRYRQF
;
A
#
# COMPACT_ATOMS: atom_id res chain seq x y z
N MET A 1 -6.73 -38.14 -14.13
CA MET A 1 -6.28 -36.75 -14.34
C MET A 1 -5.75 -36.26 -13.01
N ARG A 2 -4.47 -35.91 -12.92
CA ARG A 2 -3.86 -35.34 -11.71
C ARG A 2 -4.28 -33.88 -11.60
N THR A 3 -5.18 -33.59 -10.67
CA THR A 3 -5.68 -32.24 -10.43
C THR A 3 -5.25 -31.79 -9.03
N LEU A 4 -4.72 -30.58 -8.91
CA LEU A 4 -4.42 -29.94 -7.64
C LEU A 4 -5.49 -28.89 -7.33
N ARG A 5 -6.18 -28.99 -6.19
CA ARG A 5 -7.04 -27.90 -5.71
C ARG A 5 -6.22 -26.99 -4.82
N LEU A 6 -5.89 -25.81 -5.34
CA LEU A 6 -5.08 -24.81 -4.66
C LEU A 6 -5.99 -23.74 -4.05
N ALA A 7 -5.79 -23.44 -2.78
CA ALA A 7 -6.40 -22.32 -2.08
C ALA A 7 -5.34 -21.25 -1.75
N LEU A 8 -5.64 -19.99 -2.03
CA LEU A 8 -4.79 -18.84 -1.71
C LEU A 8 -5.53 -17.96 -0.71
N GLY A 9 -5.02 -17.91 0.53
CA GLY A 9 -5.58 -17.09 1.60
C GLY A 9 -5.09 -15.65 1.51
N GLN A 10 -5.80 -14.81 0.76
CA GLN A 10 -5.53 -13.36 0.72
C GLN A 10 -6.03 -12.72 2.01
N ILE A 11 -5.12 -12.49 2.95
CA ILE A 11 -5.45 -12.00 4.30
C ILE A 11 -4.83 -10.63 4.57
N ASN A 12 -5.34 -9.98 5.61
CA ASN A 12 -4.87 -8.71 6.16
C ASN A 12 -4.24 -8.93 7.54
N PRO A 13 -2.94 -9.25 7.61
CA PRO A 13 -2.21 -9.35 8.87
C PRO A 13 -2.03 -7.98 9.53
N THR A 14 -1.97 -7.99 10.85
CA THR A 14 -1.55 -6.83 11.65
C THR A 14 -0.13 -7.05 12.12
N LEU A 15 0.77 -6.10 11.83
CA LEU A 15 2.18 -6.24 12.22
C LEU A 15 2.30 -6.43 13.75
N GLY A 16 2.95 -7.50 14.16
CA GLY A 16 3.20 -7.82 15.57
C GLY A 16 2.08 -8.56 16.30
N ASP A 17 0.87 -8.63 15.74
CA ASP A 17 -0.25 -9.38 16.33
C ASP A 17 -0.18 -10.87 15.97
N LEU A 18 0.82 -11.56 16.51
CA LEU A 18 1.12 -12.95 16.16
C LEU A 18 -0.06 -13.89 16.44
N GLU A 19 -0.76 -13.67 17.56
CA GLU A 19 -1.92 -14.49 17.94
C GLU A 19 -3.09 -14.26 16.98
N GLY A 20 -3.47 -13.00 16.72
CA GLY A 20 -4.56 -12.66 15.81
C GLY A 20 -4.28 -13.07 14.37
N ASN A 21 -3.03 -12.95 13.91
CA ASN A 21 -2.61 -13.41 12.59
C ASN A 21 -2.69 -14.93 12.48
N SER A 22 -2.19 -15.68 13.47
CA SER A 22 -2.31 -17.14 13.52
C SER A 22 -3.77 -17.59 13.54
N ASP A 23 -4.64 -16.96 14.33
CA ASP A 23 -6.06 -17.27 14.40
C ASP A 23 -6.74 -17.13 13.04
N LYS A 24 -6.43 -16.02 12.35
CA LYS A 24 -6.92 -15.74 11.00
C LYS A 24 -6.45 -16.79 10.00
N ILE A 25 -5.17 -17.16 10.05
CA ILE A 25 -4.58 -18.20 9.19
C ILE A 25 -5.27 -19.55 9.44
N ILE A 26 -5.40 -19.97 10.71
CA ILE A 26 -6.03 -21.23 11.11
C ILE A 26 -7.50 -21.29 10.66
N ALA A 27 -8.24 -20.18 10.81
CA ALA A 27 -9.61 -20.09 10.32
C ALA A 27 -9.70 -20.28 8.80
N MET A 28 -8.76 -19.70 8.04
CA MET A 28 -8.70 -19.87 6.59
C MET A 28 -8.25 -21.28 6.16
N ILE A 29 -7.38 -21.95 6.94
CA ILE A 29 -7.07 -23.38 6.74
C ILE A 29 -8.35 -24.21 6.87
N GLY A 30 -9.19 -23.93 7.87
CA GLY A 30 -10.51 -24.56 8.04
C GLY A 30 -11.41 -24.38 6.81
N ARG A 31 -11.54 -23.15 6.32
CA ARG A 31 -12.35 -22.86 5.11
C ARG A 31 -11.80 -23.53 3.86
N ALA A 32 -10.48 -23.61 3.71
CA ALA A 32 -9.85 -24.31 2.58
C ALA A 32 -10.12 -25.83 2.64
N ARG A 33 -10.09 -26.42 3.83
CA ARG A 33 -10.47 -27.82 4.06
C ARG A 33 -11.93 -28.08 3.66
N ASP A 34 -12.85 -27.19 4.03
CA ASP A 34 -14.27 -27.33 3.68
C ASP A 34 -14.54 -27.30 2.18
N LEU A 35 -13.64 -26.68 1.41
CA LEU A 35 -13.64 -26.62 -0.05
C LEU A 35 -12.83 -27.76 -0.70
N ASP A 36 -12.42 -28.75 0.08
CA ASP A 36 -11.64 -29.91 -0.34
C ASP A 36 -10.29 -29.52 -0.99
N ALA A 37 -9.65 -28.44 -0.52
CA ALA A 37 -8.33 -28.04 -1.02
C ALA A 37 -7.25 -29.09 -0.70
N ASP A 38 -6.25 -29.20 -1.57
CA ASP A 38 -5.07 -30.05 -1.40
C ASP A 38 -3.92 -29.27 -0.74
N LEU A 39 -3.78 -28.00 -1.11
CA LEU A 39 -2.81 -27.03 -0.60
C LEU A 39 -3.53 -25.71 -0.31
N VAL A 40 -3.25 -25.12 0.85
CA VAL A 40 -3.56 -23.72 1.15
C VAL A 40 -2.28 -22.93 1.39
N ALA A 41 -2.12 -21.80 0.71
CA ALA A 41 -0.99 -20.90 0.84
C ALA A 41 -1.40 -19.56 1.47
N PHE A 42 -0.48 -18.94 2.20
CA PHE A 42 -0.63 -17.63 2.84
C PHE A 42 0.49 -16.67 2.43
N PRO A 43 0.28 -15.33 2.51
CA PRO A 43 1.23 -14.34 2.03
C PRO A 43 2.60 -14.41 2.70
N GLU A 44 3.55 -13.71 2.09
CA GLU A 44 4.87 -13.44 2.66
C GLU A 44 4.74 -12.81 4.05
N MET A 45 5.52 -13.32 5.02
CA MET A 45 5.50 -12.87 6.41
C MET A 45 4.10 -12.76 7.02
N ALA A 46 3.15 -13.61 6.62
CA ALA A 46 1.76 -13.60 7.09
C ALA A 46 1.63 -13.72 8.62
N ILE A 47 2.52 -14.46 9.29
CA ILE A 47 2.49 -14.63 10.75
C ILE A 47 2.84 -13.33 11.48
N THR A 48 3.91 -12.67 11.05
CA THR A 48 4.42 -11.45 11.66
C THR A 48 3.69 -10.20 11.21
N GLY A 49 3.21 -10.19 9.97
CA GLY A 49 2.89 -8.97 9.21
C GLY A 49 4.13 -8.37 8.55
N TYR A 50 3.91 -7.56 7.52
CA TYR A 50 4.96 -6.93 6.70
C TYR A 50 4.67 -5.43 6.49
N PRO A 51 5.69 -4.54 6.47
CA PRO A 51 7.10 -4.79 6.81
C PRO A 51 7.33 -4.75 8.33
N ALA A 52 8.20 -5.62 8.86
CA ALA A 52 8.49 -5.67 10.30
C ALA A 52 9.60 -4.72 10.77
N GLU A 53 10.47 -4.26 9.86
CA GLU A 53 11.58 -3.35 10.15
C GLU A 53 12.44 -3.83 11.34
N ASP A 54 12.90 -2.91 12.19
CA ASP A 54 13.78 -3.20 13.33
C ASP A 54 13.14 -4.11 14.41
N LEU A 55 11.84 -4.50 14.31
CA LEU A 55 11.31 -5.60 15.13
C LEU A 55 12.06 -6.91 14.89
N LEU A 56 12.65 -7.07 13.70
CA LEU A 56 13.47 -8.22 13.34
C LEU A 56 14.79 -8.31 14.13
N TYR A 57 15.20 -7.24 14.81
CA TYR A 57 16.33 -7.29 15.75
C TYR A 57 15.94 -7.72 17.16
N LYS A 58 14.64 -7.90 17.44
CA LYS A 58 14.16 -8.33 18.77
C LYS A 58 14.09 -9.85 18.83
N GLU A 59 15.02 -10.46 19.56
CA GLU A 59 15.08 -11.92 19.75
C GLU A 59 13.76 -12.52 20.25
N SER A 60 13.06 -11.83 21.17
CA SER A 60 11.75 -12.28 21.66
C SER A 60 10.70 -12.33 20.56
N PHE A 61 10.69 -11.35 19.65
CA PHE A 61 9.77 -11.31 18.52
C PHE A 61 9.98 -12.49 17.58
N ILE A 62 11.24 -12.82 17.28
CA ILE A 62 11.59 -13.99 16.47
C ILE A 62 11.10 -15.28 17.15
N LYS A 63 11.41 -15.47 18.43
CA LYS A 63 11.00 -16.64 19.21
C LYS A 63 9.48 -16.82 19.26
N ASP A 64 8.74 -15.74 19.48
CA ASP A 64 7.29 -15.78 19.54
C ASP A 64 6.68 -16.04 18.16
N ASN A 65 7.28 -15.52 17.08
CA ASN A 65 6.89 -15.84 15.71
C ASN A 65 7.13 -17.33 15.37
N LEU A 66 8.22 -17.94 15.84
CA LEU A 66 8.48 -19.37 15.62
C LEU A 66 7.42 -20.25 16.32
N ARG A 67 7.03 -19.89 17.55
CA ARG A 67 5.93 -20.57 18.25
C ARG A 67 4.58 -20.38 17.55
N ALA A 68 4.34 -19.19 17.00
CA ALA A 68 3.14 -18.91 16.22
C ALA A 68 3.12 -19.75 14.92
N MET A 69 4.28 -19.98 14.30
CA MET A 69 4.44 -20.88 13.15
C MET A 69 4.12 -22.33 13.53
N GLU A 70 4.69 -22.85 14.63
CA GLU A 70 4.39 -24.19 15.14
C GLU A 70 2.88 -24.38 15.38
N ARG A 71 2.22 -23.38 16.00
CA ARG A 71 0.77 -23.37 16.21
C ARG A 71 -0.03 -23.44 14.91
N VAL A 72 0.43 -22.77 13.85
CA VAL A 72 -0.21 -22.85 12.53
C VAL A 72 0.04 -24.22 11.89
N MET A 73 1.23 -24.79 12.04
CA MET A 73 1.56 -26.13 11.53
C MET A 73 0.70 -27.22 12.18
N ASP A 74 0.37 -27.11 13.47
CA ASP A 74 -0.56 -28.04 14.16
C ASP A 74 -1.95 -28.15 13.48
N ALA A 75 -2.35 -27.11 12.73
CA ALA A 75 -3.61 -27.07 11.99
C ALA A 75 -3.54 -27.75 10.61
N SER A 76 -2.34 -28.11 10.12
CA SER A 76 -2.07 -28.72 8.79
C SER A 76 -2.39 -30.23 8.68
N ARG A 77 -3.24 -30.78 9.56
CA ARG A 77 -3.40 -32.23 9.77
C ARG A 77 -3.73 -33.04 8.50
N ASP A 78 -4.63 -32.53 7.69
CA ASP A 78 -5.20 -33.24 6.55
C ASP A 78 -5.13 -32.43 5.25
N ILE A 79 -4.45 -31.30 5.26
CA ILE A 79 -4.27 -30.37 4.14
C ILE A 79 -2.84 -29.84 4.17
N ALA A 80 -2.19 -29.75 3.01
CA ALA A 80 -0.87 -29.12 2.95
C ALA A 80 -1.01 -27.61 3.18
N VAL A 81 -0.12 -27.04 3.98
CA VAL A 81 -0.12 -25.61 4.32
C VAL A 81 1.22 -24.99 3.94
N ALA A 82 1.19 -23.83 3.30
CA ALA A 82 2.36 -23.00 3.06
C ALA A 82 2.13 -21.61 3.67
N VAL A 83 2.99 -21.15 4.58
CA VAL A 83 2.78 -19.88 5.31
C VAL A 83 4.06 -19.08 5.44
N GLY A 84 4.00 -17.78 5.10
CA GLY A 84 5.12 -16.86 5.28
C GLY A 84 5.36 -16.52 6.76
N PHE A 85 6.62 -16.59 7.19
CA PHE A 85 7.07 -16.29 8.54
C PHE A 85 8.53 -15.83 8.53
N VAL A 86 9.07 -15.50 9.70
CA VAL A 86 10.51 -15.25 9.87
C VAL A 86 11.17 -16.50 10.42
N ASP A 87 12.08 -17.10 9.67
CA ASP A 87 12.88 -18.21 10.18
C ASP A 87 14.18 -17.67 10.81
N ALA A 88 14.76 -18.45 11.71
CA ALA A 88 16.01 -18.09 12.36
C ALA A 88 16.87 -19.32 12.68
N ASP A 89 18.12 -19.28 12.23
CA ASP A 89 19.18 -20.22 12.61
C ASP A 89 20.43 -19.42 13.02
N ALA A 90 21.50 -19.43 12.22
CA ALA A 90 22.67 -18.56 12.43
C ALA A 90 22.39 -17.09 12.09
N ASP A 91 21.37 -16.84 11.27
CA ASP A 91 20.86 -15.53 10.87
C ASP A 91 19.34 -15.64 10.68
N THR A 92 18.68 -14.54 10.36
CA THR A 92 17.23 -14.52 10.07
C THR A 92 16.96 -14.61 8.58
N TYR A 93 15.83 -15.20 8.23
CA TYR A 93 15.42 -15.42 6.84
C TYR A 93 13.95 -15.05 6.67
N ASN A 94 13.65 -14.37 5.55
CA ASN A 94 12.29 -14.28 5.06
C ASN A 94 11.90 -15.63 4.45
N ALA A 95 10.93 -16.31 5.06
CA ALA A 95 10.76 -17.74 4.88
C ALA A 95 9.30 -18.15 4.66
N CYS A 96 9.12 -19.34 4.10
CA CYS A 96 7.84 -20.01 3.96
C CYS A 96 7.92 -21.42 4.58
N ALA A 97 7.13 -21.65 5.63
CA ALA A 97 7.00 -22.96 6.26
C ALA A 97 6.01 -23.80 5.46
N VAL A 98 6.39 -25.05 5.16
CA VAL A 98 5.54 -26.03 4.47
C VAL A 98 5.21 -27.16 5.44
N GLY A 99 3.93 -27.35 5.72
CA GLY A 99 3.45 -28.32 6.73
C GLY A 99 2.39 -29.28 6.21
N PHE A 100 2.35 -30.46 6.83
CA PHE A 100 1.32 -31.48 6.63
C PHE A 100 1.28 -32.42 7.85
N GLN A 101 0.12 -33.01 8.14
CA GLN A 101 -0.08 -33.92 9.28
C GLN A 101 0.16 -33.30 10.66
N GLY A 102 0.09 -31.97 10.76
CA GLY A 102 0.35 -31.27 12.02
C GLY A 102 1.83 -30.99 12.26
N GLU A 103 2.69 -31.28 11.28
CA GLU A 103 4.15 -31.19 11.40
C GLU A 103 4.72 -30.24 10.35
N LEU A 104 5.82 -29.57 10.69
CA LEU A 104 6.65 -28.86 9.71
C LEU A 104 7.39 -29.90 8.86
N VAL A 105 7.20 -29.85 7.54
CA VAL A 105 7.85 -30.76 6.59
C VAL A 105 9.14 -30.17 6.04
N ASP A 106 9.14 -28.88 5.69
CA ASP A 106 10.30 -28.17 5.15
C ASP A 106 10.12 -26.64 5.28
N THR A 107 11.22 -25.91 5.08
CA THR A 107 11.24 -24.44 5.06
C THR A 107 11.94 -23.92 3.81
N TYR A 108 11.25 -23.06 3.06
CA TYR A 108 11.86 -22.30 1.96
C TYR A 108 12.36 -20.94 2.46
N HIS A 109 13.58 -20.55 2.08
CA HIS A 109 14.14 -19.22 2.35
C HIS A 109 14.18 -18.40 1.05
N LYS A 110 13.67 -17.16 1.09
CA LYS A 110 13.66 -16.21 -0.03
C LYS A 110 15.09 -16.00 -0.55
N VAL A 111 15.28 -16.06 -1.87
CA VAL A 111 16.61 -16.01 -2.49
C VAL A 111 16.96 -14.59 -2.90
N HIS A 112 16.04 -13.89 -3.55
CA HIS A 112 16.26 -12.50 -3.96
C HIS A 112 15.68 -11.54 -2.92
N LEU A 113 16.54 -10.78 -2.26
CA LEU A 113 16.17 -9.80 -1.25
C LEU A 113 16.13 -8.39 -1.86
N PRO A 114 14.96 -7.75 -2.00
CA PRO A 114 14.88 -6.40 -2.55
C PRO A 114 15.44 -5.37 -1.56
N THR A 115 16.37 -4.54 -2.04
CA THR A 115 16.97 -3.42 -1.30
C THR A 115 16.91 -2.15 -2.16
N TYR A 116 15.69 -1.73 -2.50
CA TYR A 116 15.39 -0.53 -3.30
C TYR A 116 14.03 0.06 -2.94
N GLY A 117 13.86 1.38 -3.13
CA GLY A 117 12.60 2.09 -2.85
C GLY A 117 12.17 1.96 -1.39
N VAL A 118 11.06 1.27 -1.15
CA VAL A 118 10.51 0.99 0.17
C VAL A 118 11.10 -0.26 0.85
N PHE A 119 11.87 -1.06 0.12
CA PHE A 119 12.43 -2.32 0.60
C PHE A 119 13.87 -2.13 1.07
N ASP A 120 14.19 -2.71 2.23
CA ASP A 120 15.54 -2.74 2.82
C ASP A 120 15.81 -4.17 3.35
N GLU A 121 15.48 -5.24 2.60
CA GLU A 121 15.52 -6.62 3.14
C GLU A 121 16.94 -7.13 3.46
N ASP A 122 17.97 -6.75 2.70
CA ASP A 122 19.37 -7.12 3.00
C ASP A 122 19.86 -6.58 4.36
N ARG A 123 19.16 -5.60 4.94
CA ARG A 123 19.48 -5.09 6.28
C ARG A 123 19.13 -6.11 7.39
N TYR A 124 18.15 -6.97 7.14
CA TYR A 124 17.56 -7.83 8.16
C TYR A 124 17.77 -9.32 7.87
N PHE A 125 17.71 -9.71 6.60
CA PHE A 125 17.67 -11.11 6.21
C PHE A 125 18.92 -11.54 5.44
N LYS A 126 19.24 -12.82 5.59
CA LYS A 126 20.17 -13.52 4.71
C LYS A 126 19.42 -14.19 3.57
N ALA A 127 20.01 -14.18 2.38
CA ALA A 127 19.45 -14.85 1.22
C ALA A 127 19.47 -16.39 1.39
N GLY A 128 18.39 -17.02 0.94
CA GLY A 128 18.26 -18.46 0.82
C GLY A 128 19.18 -19.03 -0.26
N SER A 129 19.45 -20.33 -0.15
CA SER A 129 20.34 -21.04 -1.08
C SER A 129 19.83 -22.44 -1.38
N THR A 130 18.52 -22.65 -1.48
CA THR A 130 17.92 -23.88 -2.01
C THR A 130 16.62 -23.54 -2.73
N CYS A 131 16.23 -24.35 -3.71
CA CYS A 131 14.98 -24.17 -4.47
C CYS A 131 14.26 -25.52 -4.61
N PRO A 132 13.68 -26.05 -3.51
CA PRO A 132 12.98 -27.33 -3.52
C PRO A 132 11.71 -27.31 -4.36
N VAL A 133 11.29 -28.51 -4.78
CA VAL A 133 9.97 -28.80 -5.35
C VAL A 133 9.25 -29.79 -4.45
N TYR A 134 8.03 -29.44 -4.07
CA TYR A 134 7.21 -30.18 -3.13
C TYR A 134 6.22 -31.09 -3.86
N LEU A 135 6.19 -32.37 -3.53
CA LEU A 135 5.22 -33.32 -4.07
C LEU A 135 3.96 -33.31 -3.19
N ILE A 136 2.89 -32.69 -3.69
CA ILE A 136 1.62 -32.49 -2.99
C ILE A 136 0.51 -33.12 -3.83
N ASN A 137 -0.18 -34.12 -3.28
CA ASN A 137 -1.23 -34.86 -3.97
C ASN A 137 -0.82 -35.38 -5.38
N GLY A 138 0.45 -35.77 -5.54
CA GLY A 138 1.01 -36.26 -6.81
C GLY A 138 1.34 -35.19 -7.84
N VAL A 139 1.25 -33.90 -7.49
CA VAL A 139 1.63 -32.75 -8.31
C VAL A 139 2.89 -32.11 -7.75
N ARG A 140 3.83 -31.74 -8.62
CA ARG A 140 5.08 -31.05 -8.24
C ARG A 140 4.85 -29.55 -8.14
N VAL A 141 4.98 -29.00 -6.93
CA VAL A 141 4.74 -27.59 -6.62
C VAL A 141 6.04 -26.91 -6.20
N GLY A 142 6.47 -25.89 -6.92
CA GLY A 142 7.50 -24.96 -6.44
C GLY A 142 6.86 -23.86 -5.61
N ILE A 143 7.49 -23.48 -4.49
CA ILE A 143 7.07 -22.33 -3.67
C ILE A 143 8.23 -21.34 -3.64
N ASN A 144 7.95 -20.06 -3.89
CA ASN A 144 8.93 -18.99 -3.79
C ASN A 144 8.29 -17.69 -3.29
N ILE A 145 9.10 -16.67 -2.97
CA ILE A 145 8.64 -15.49 -2.22
C ILE A 145 8.91 -14.21 -3.00
N CYS A 146 7.84 -13.46 -3.27
CA CYS A 146 7.82 -12.13 -3.87
C CYS A 146 8.86 -11.91 -4.97
N GLU A 147 9.95 -11.21 -4.63
CA GLU A 147 11.02 -10.79 -5.53
C GLU A 147 11.62 -11.94 -6.37
N ASP A 148 11.56 -13.17 -5.85
CA ASP A 148 12.04 -14.38 -6.53
C ASP A 148 11.44 -14.58 -7.94
N ILE A 149 10.20 -14.13 -8.19
CA ILE A 149 9.53 -14.29 -9.50
C ILE A 149 9.78 -13.14 -10.48
N TRP A 150 10.29 -12.00 -10.01
CA TRP A 150 10.46 -10.80 -10.83
C TRP A 150 11.61 -10.94 -11.84
N TYR A 151 12.57 -11.83 -11.56
CA TYR A 151 13.68 -12.12 -12.47
C TYR A 151 13.29 -13.19 -13.50
N PRO A 152 13.70 -13.06 -14.78
CA PRO A 152 13.45 -14.08 -15.80
C PRO A 152 14.09 -15.44 -15.47
N ALA A 153 15.24 -15.43 -14.81
CA ALA A 153 15.94 -16.60 -14.30
C ALA A 153 16.13 -16.46 -12.78
N GLY A 154 16.07 -17.58 -12.06
CA GLY A 154 16.12 -17.62 -10.61
C GLY A 154 15.39 -18.83 -10.02
N PRO A 155 14.76 -18.71 -8.84
CA PRO A 155 14.07 -19.82 -8.18
C PRO A 155 13.02 -20.52 -9.06
N ILE A 156 12.23 -19.75 -9.82
CA ILE A 156 11.21 -20.32 -10.72
C ILE A 156 11.80 -21.23 -11.79
N SER A 157 12.92 -20.83 -12.43
CA SER A 157 13.58 -21.64 -13.44
C SER A 157 14.23 -22.89 -12.86
N VAL A 158 14.82 -22.80 -11.65
CA VAL A 158 15.38 -23.96 -10.94
C VAL A 158 14.27 -24.96 -10.59
N GLN A 159 13.16 -24.48 -10.04
CA GLN A 159 12.00 -25.32 -9.70
C GLN A 159 11.39 -25.97 -10.93
N ARG A 160 11.28 -25.24 -12.05
CA ARG A 160 10.88 -25.78 -13.35
C ARG A 160 11.80 -26.93 -13.79
N ASP A 161 13.12 -26.77 -13.68
CA ASP A 161 14.09 -27.80 -14.08
C ASP A 161 14.00 -29.08 -13.25
N LEU A 162 13.57 -28.96 -12.00
CA LEU A 162 13.24 -30.08 -11.12
C LEU A 162 11.86 -30.69 -11.42
N GLY A 163 11.17 -30.17 -12.42
CA GLY A 163 9.90 -30.68 -12.91
C GLY A 163 8.67 -30.06 -12.25
N ALA A 164 8.78 -28.89 -11.60
CA ALA A 164 7.62 -28.17 -11.09
C ALA A 164 6.54 -28.04 -12.18
N GLU A 165 5.30 -28.26 -11.77
CA GLU A 165 4.08 -28.17 -12.57
C GLU A 165 3.30 -26.91 -12.19
N VAL A 166 3.31 -26.58 -10.89
CA VAL A 166 2.70 -25.38 -10.32
C VAL A 166 3.76 -24.59 -9.58
N ILE A 167 3.73 -23.27 -9.70
CA ILE A 167 4.52 -22.35 -8.88
C ILE A 167 3.57 -21.52 -8.03
N VAL A 168 3.76 -21.54 -6.72
CA VAL A 168 3.06 -20.67 -5.77
C VAL A 168 4.03 -19.61 -5.28
N ASN A 169 3.80 -18.36 -5.69
CA ASN A 169 4.60 -17.22 -5.28
C ASN A 169 3.81 -16.42 -4.21
N ILE A 170 4.33 -16.35 -2.98
CA ILE A 170 3.69 -15.63 -1.87
C ILE A 170 4.32 -14.25 -1.71
N ASN A 171 3.50 -13.20 -1.49
CA ASN A 171 3.93 -11.80 -1.64
C ASN A 171 3.40 -10.89 -0.54
N ALA A 172 4.20 -9.88 -0.21
CA ALA A 172 3.78 -8.63 0.38
C ALA A 172 4.17 -7.48 -0.58
N SER A 173 3.53 -7.44 -1.76
CA SER A 173 3.83 -6.47 -2.81
C SER A 173 2.99 -5.20 -2.64
N PRO A 174 3.60 -4.05 -2.29
CA PRO A 174 2.87 -2.82 -2.00
C PRO A 174 2.24 -2.25 -3.26
N TYR A 175 1.13 -1.55 -3.06
CA TYR A 175 0.34 -0.85 -4.05
C TYR A 175 1.06 0.41 -4.56
N HIS A 176 0.87 0.66 -5.84
CA HIS A 176 0.81 2.01 -6.39
C HIS A 176 -0.13 1.98 -7.60
N ALA A 177 -0.67 3.14 -7.98
CA ALA A 177 -1.60 3.29 -9.08
C ALA A 177 -1.04 2.67 -10.37
N GLY A 178 -1.88 1.87 -11.02
CA GLY A 178 -1.56 1.21 -12.30
C GLY A 178 -0.60 0.00 -12.20
N LYS A 179 -0.08 -0.35 -11.02
CA LYS A 179 0.81 -1.51 -10.83
C LYS A 179 0.13 -2.83 -11.21
N SER A 180 -1.16 -2.95 -10.94
CA SER A 180 -1.98 -4.16 -11.11
C SER A 180 -1.84 -4.76 -12.51
N LEU A 181 -1.95 -3.93 -13.56
CA LEU A 181 -1.85 -4.36 -14.96
C LEU A 181 -0.42 -4.75 -15.35
N ALA A 182 0.58 -4.02 -14.87
CA ALA A 182 1.99 -4.34 -15.13
C ALA A 182 2.38 -5.67 -14.46
N ARG A 183 1.91 -5.89 -13.22
CA ARG A 183 2.08 -7.13 -12.46
C ARG A 183 1.45 -8.30 -13.21
N GLU A 184 0.19 -8.18 -13.63
CA GLU A 184 -0.51 -9.23 -14.39
C GLU A 184 0.24 -9.65 -15.65
N ARG A 185 0.68 -8.69 -16.48
CA ARG A 185 1.45 -8.97 -17.69
C ARG A 185 2.76 -9.69 -17.40
N MET A 186 3.45 -9.28 -16.33
CA MET A 186 4.71 -9.88 -15.92
C MET A 186 4.50 -11.32 -15.45
N ILE A 187 3.50 -11.58 -14.59
CA ILE A 187 3.22 -12.93 -14.08
C ILE A 187 2.73 -13.86 -15.20
N ALA A 188 1.87 -13.40 -16.10
CA ALA A 188 1.45 -14.17 -17.28
C ALA A 188 2.66 -14.58 -18.14
N THR A 189 3.62 -13.67 -18.31
CA THR A 189 4.86 -13.93 -19.03
C THR A 189 5.70 -15.01 -18.33
N ARG A 190 5.82 -14.95 -16.99
CA ARG A 190 6.53 -15.97 -16.20
C ARG A 190 5.91 -17.36 -16.32
N ALA A 191 4.57 -17.44 -16.38
CA ALA A 191 3.85 -18.68 -16.60
C ALA A 191 4.15 -19.28 -17.98
N VAL A 192 4.14 -18.45 -19.03
CA VAL A 192 4.47 -18.87 -20.42
C VAL A 192 5.92 -19.32 -20.53
N ASP A 193 6.86 -18.50 -20.07
CA ASP A 193 8.31 -18.75 -20.20
C ASP A 193 8.73 -20.07 -19.53
N ASN A 194 8.08 -20.43 -18.42
CA ASN A 194 8.39 -21.64 -17.67
C ASN A 194 7.42 -22.81 -17.98
N SER A 195 6.34 -22.56 -18.73
CA SER A 195 5.24 -23.51 -18.99
C SER A 195 4.83 -24.28 -17.74
N VAL A 196 4.37 -23.51 -16.75
CA VAL A 196 3.86 -23.94 -15.45
C VAL A 196 2.60 -23.14 -15.14
N PHE A 197 1.72 -23.67 -14.29
CA PHE A 197 0.75 -22.80 -13.63
C PHE A 197 1.49 -21.86 -12.68
N VAL A 198 1.06 -20.60 -12.61
CA VAL A 198 1.60 -19.63 -11.65
C VAL A 198 0.46 -19.08 -10.81
N ALA A 199 0.52 -19.34 -9.51
CA ALA A 199 -0.36 -18.78 -8.50
C ALA A 199 0.38 -17.68 -7.75
N TYR A 200 -0.03 -16.44 -7.98
CA TYR A 200 0.49 -15.25 -7.31
C TYR A 200 -0.44 -14.87 -6.16
N LEU A 201 0.03 -15.05 -4.92
CA LEU A 201 -0.71 -14.72 -3.71
C LEU A 201 -0.10 -13.47 -3.08
N ASN A 202 -0.90 -12.43 -2.92
CA ASN A 202 -0.48 -11.19 -2.27
C ASN A 202 -1.26 -10.94 -0.98
N THR A 203 -0.61 -10.32 -0.01
CA THR A 203 -1.27 -9.76 1.18
C THR A 203 -2.18 -8.60 0.78
N VAL A 204 -3.14 -8.27 1.64
CA VAL A 204 -4.04 -7.11 1.48
C VAL A 204 -4.11 -6.33 2.78
N GLY A 205 -4.19 -5.00 2.74
CA GLY A 205 -4.28 -4.20 3.97
C GLY A 205 -3.39 -2.97 3.99
N GLY A 206 -3.60 -2.08 4.94
CA GLY A 206 -2.69 -0.96 5.24
C GLY A 206 -1.70 -1.31 6.35
N GLN A 207 -0.45 -0.88 6.19
CA GLN A 207 0.58 -0.88 7.23
C GLN A 207 1.39 0.43 7.12
N ASP A 208 1.25 1.29 8.12
CA ASP A 208 1.81 2.64 8.13
C ASP A 208 1.49 3.42 6.85
N GLU A 209 2.49 3.70 6.00
CA GLU A 209 2.32 4.42 4.74
C GLU A 209 1.95 3.51 3.55
N LEU A 210 2.20 2.21 3.68
CA LEU A 210 2.01 1.24 2.60
C LEU A 210 0.59 0.69 2.62
N VAL A 211 0.07 0.45 1.43
CA VAL A 211 -1.14 -0.34 1.21
C VAL A 211 -0.74 -1.53 0.37
N PHE A 212 -1.30 -2.69 0.68
CA PHE A 212 -1.21 -3.90 -0.11
C PHE A 212 -2.59 -4.15 -0.73
N ASP A 213 -2.62 -4.29 -2.04
CA ASP A 213 -3.85 -4.32 -2.82
C ASP A 213 -4.49 -5.71 -2.90
N GLY A 214 -3.78 -6.77 -2.47
CA GLY A 214 -4.22 -8.13 -2.72
C GLY A 214 -4.18 -8.43 -4.22
N ALA A 215 -5.35 -8.61 -4.83
CA ALA A 215 -5.51 -9.00 -6.24
C ALA A 215 -4.75 -10.28 -6.60
N SER A 216 -4.76 -11.26 -5.70
CA SER A 216 -4.16 -12.58 -5.93
C SER A 216 -4.74 -13.21 -7.20
N MET A 217 -3.90 -13.91 -7.96
CA MET A 217 -4.22 -14.35 -9.32
C MET A 217 -3.62 -15.71 -9.64
N VAL A 218 -4.25 -16.45 -10.54
CA VAL A 218 -3.78 -17.76 -11.01
C VAL A 218 -3.76 -17.77 -12.53
N PHE A 219 -2.63 -18.14 -13.12
CA PHE A 219 -2.46 -18.30 -14.56
C PHE A 219 -2.20 -19.75 -14.94
N ASP A 220 -2.68 -20.13 -16.12
CA ASP A 220 -2.26 -21.36 -16.78
C ASP A 220 -0.89 -21.21 -17.47
N GLN A 221 -0.37 -22.32 -17.97
CA GLN A 221 0.90 -22.40 -18.68
C GLN A 221 0.96 -21.64 -20.01
N ALA A 222 -0.19 -21.22 -20.54
CA ALA A 222 -0.29 -20.38 -21.73
C ALA A 222 -0.42 -18.90 -21.37
N GLY A 223 -0.38 -18.55 -20.07
CA GLY A 223 -0.50 -17.18 -19.58
C GLY A 223 -1.95 -16.68 -19.53
N ASN A 224 -2.94 -17.55 -19.64
CA ASN A 224 -4.34 -17.17 -19.48
C ASN A 224 -4.68 -17.07 -17.99
N LEU A 225 -5.35 -15.99 -17.60
CA LEU A 225 -5.86 -15.81 -16.25
C LEU A 225 -7.00 -16.79 -15.99
N LEU A 226 -6.86 -17.65 -14.98
CA LEU A 226 -7.87 -18.63 -14.56
C LEU A 226 -8.76 -18.11 -13.43
N ALA A 227 -8.21 -17.29 -12.54
CA ALA A 227 -8.94 -16.77 -11.39
C ALA A 227 -8.26 -15.53 -10.80
N ARG A 228 -9.04 -14.63 -10.22
CA ARG A 228 -8.60 -13.41 -9.53
C ARG A 228 -9.38 -13.18 -8.23
N ALA A 229 -8.67 -12.73 -7.20
CA ALA A 229 -9.23 -12.24 -5.94
C ALA A 229 -9.50 -10.72 -6.04
N PRO A 230 -10.48 -10.17 -5.31
CA PRO A 230 -10.78 -8.73 -5.34
C PRO A 230 -9.60 -7.88 -4.82
N GLN A 231 -9.53 -6.65 -5.30
CA GLN A 231 -8.63 -5.63 -4.75
C GLN A 231 -9.13 -5.14 -3.39
N PHE A 232 -8.20 -4.82 -2.48
CA PHE A 232 -8.46 -4.16 -1.19
C PHE A 232 -9.41 -4.88 -0.22
N CYS A 233 -9.64 -6.19 -0.42
CA CYS A 233 -10.51 -7.02 0.41
C CYS A 233 -9.85 -8.37 0.75
N GLU A 234 -10.11 -8.92 1.93
CA GLU A 234 -9.71 -10.30 2.28
C GLU A 234 -10.56 -11.32 1.51
N ASP A 235 -9.94 -12.42 1.06
CA ASP A 235 -10.61 -13.46 0.27
C ASP A 235 -9.88 -14.81 0.35
N LEU A 236 -10.59 -15.89 0.03
CA LEU A 236 -10.02 -17.22 -0.21
C LEU A 236 -10.22 -17.59 -1.67
N LEU A 237 -9.19 -17.44 -2.49
CA LEU A 237 -9.22 -17.81 -3.91
C LEU A 237 -8.93 -19.31 -4.06
N VAL A 238 -9.83 -20.07 -4.68
CA VAL A 238 -9.66 -21.51 -4.87
C VAL A 238 -9.77 -21.86 -6.34
N ALA A 239 -8.82 -22.63 -6.86
CA ALA A 239 -8.77 -23.07 -8.25
C ALA A 239 -8.38 -24.55 -8.35
N ASP A 240 -8.96 -25.26 -9.32
CA ASP A 240 -8.54 -26.60 -9.72
C ASP A 240 -7.56 -26.51 -10.89
N LEU A 241 -6.36 -27.06 -10.72
CA LEU A 241 -5.27 -27.02 -11.70
C LEU A 241 -5.03 -28.42 -12.27
N ASP A 242 -5.25 -28.60 -13.57
CA ASP A 242 -5.00 -29.86 -14.26
C ASP A 242 -3.51 -30.02 -14.61
N ALA A 243 -2.78 -30.76 -13.77
CA ALA A 243 -1.36 -30.99 -13.98
C ALA A 243 -1.06 -31.88 -15.19
N ASP A 244 -2.01 -32.70 -15.66
CA ASP A 244 -1.79 -33.54 -16.84
C ASP A 244 -1.88 -32.73 -18.15
N ALA A 245 -2.60 -31.61 -18.16
CA ALA A 245 -2.63 -30.67 -19.29
C ALA A 245 -1.22 -30.08 -19.60
N LEU A 246 -0.39 -29.89 -18.57
CA LEU A 246 0.99 -29.41 -18.73
C LEU A 246 1.87 -30.37 -19.53
N PHE A 247 1.75 -31.68 -19.28
CA PHE A 247 2.53 -32.69 -19.99
C PHE A 247 2.26 -32.61 -21.49
N SER A 248 0.97 -32.48 -21.86
CA SER A 248 0.56 -32.29 -23.25
C SER A 248 1.12 -30.99 -23.83
N SER A 249 1.05 -29.86 -23.11
CA SER A 249 1.60 -28.58 -23.55
C SER A 249 3.12 -28.64 -23.79
N ARG A 250 3.89 -29.15 -22.83
CA ARG A 250 5.36 -29.27 -22.91
C ARG A 250 5.83 -30.20 -24.03
N LEU A 251 5.06 -31.23 -24.37
CA LEU A 251 5.38 -32.12 -25.50
C LEU A 251 5.39 -31.38 -26.85
N HIS A 252 4.51 -30.39 -27.02
CA HIS A 252 4.35 -29.62 -28.25
C HIS A 252 5.29 -28.41 -28.33
N ASP A 253 5.93 -28.00 -27.24
CA ASP A 253 6.91 -26.91 -27.23
C ASP A 253 8.36 -27.44 -27.28
N PRO A 254 9.03 -27.35 -28.44
CA PRO A 254 10.40 -27.86 -28.60
C PRO A 254 11.44 -27.04 -27.84
N ARG A 255 11.12 -25.83 -27.35
CA ARG A 255 12.06 -24.97 -26.61
C ARG A 255 12.55 -25.66 -25.35
N PHE A 256 11.67 -26.35 -24.62
CA PHE A 256 12.03 -27.11 -23.41
C PHE A 256 13.03 -28.23 -23.65
N ARG A 257 13.04 -28.83 -24.85
CA ARG A 257 14.01 -29.87 -25.18
C ARG A 257 15.42 -29.30 -25.38
N LYS A 258 15.51 -28.02 -25.76
CA LYS A 258 16.75 -27.30 -26.07
C LYS A 258 17.26 -26.49 -24.87
N ASP A 259 16.36 -26.04 -24.01
CA ASP A 259 16.64 -25.30 -22.78
C ASP A 259 17.02 -26.24 -21.63
N ARG A 260 18.03 -27.09 -21.87
CA ARG A 260 18.54 -28.01 -20.85
C ARG A 260 19.43 -27.28 -19.82
N PRO A 261 19.45 -27.75 -18.56
CA PRO A 261 20.28 -27.14 -17.52
C PRO A 261 21.76 -27.23 -17.91
N GLY A 262 22.46 -26.09 -17.94
CA GLY A 262 23.92 -26.04 -18.09
C GLY A 262 24.49 -25.09 -19.15
N ASN A 263 23.68 -24.41 -19.97
CA ASN A 263 24.18 -23.51 -21.02
C ASN A 263 24.16 -22.01 -20.70
N GLY A 264 23.83 -21.61 -19.46
CA GLY A 264 24.03 -20.23 -19.02
C GLY A 264 23.41 -19.93 -17.65
N SER A 265 24.24 -19.49 -16.71
CA SER A 265 23.90 -18.78 -15.47
C SER A 265 23.36 -19.52 -14.24
N LEU A 266 23.00 -20.81 -14.28
CA LEU A 266 22.46 -21.53 -13.10
C LEU A 266 23.51 -21.97 -12.06
N SER A 267 24.76 -21.50 -12.12
CA SER A 267 25.80 -21.91 -11.17
C SER A 267 25.70 -21.25 -9.78
N GLU A 268 24.91 -20.18 -9.62
CA GLU A 268 24.84 -19.43 -8.36
C GLU A 268 23.59 -19.75 -7.52
N THR A 269 22.49 -20.19 -8.14
CA THR A 269 21.29 -20.68 -7.43
C THR A 269 21.35 -22.20 -7.26
N SER A 270 21.98 -22.60 -6.15
CA SER A 270 21.79 -23.81 -5.32
C SER A 270 21.08 -25.08 -5.82
N ALA A 271 21.53 -26.20 -5.26
CA ALA A 271 20.98 -27.55 -5.43
C ALA A 271 19.45 -27.61 -5.21
N GLY A 272 18.77 -28.18 -6.20
CA GLY A 272 17.36 -28.53 -6.11
C GLY A 272 17.13 -29.92 -5.52
N CYS A 273 16.10 -30.07 -4.68
CA CYS A 273 15.64 -31.37 -4.19
C CYS A 273 14.13 -31.51 -4.36
N THR A 274 13.63 -32.75 -4.35
CA THR A 274 12.20 -33.04 -4.30
C THR A 274 11.83 -33.49 -2.90
N VAL A 275 10.84 -32.84 -2.30
CA VAL A 275 10.37 -33.11 -0.93
C VAL A 275 8.96 -33.67 -0.98
N GLN A 276 8.73 -34.82 -0.35
CA GLN A 276 7.40 -35.42 -0.27
C GLN A 276 6.60 -34.74 0.85
N VAL A 277 5.47 -34.10 0.52
CA VAL A 277 4.65 -33.37 1.50
C VAL A 277 3.34 -34.11 1.80
N SER A 278 2.55 -34.46 0.78
CA SER A 278 1.28 -35.14 1.00
C SER A 278 1.06 -36.30 0.02
N PRO A 279 0.41 -37.40 0.46
CA PRO A 279 0.15 -38.54 -0.40
C PRO A 279 -0.92 -38.20 -1.46
N VAL A 280 -0.95 -38.98 -2.53
CA VAL A 280 -2.03 -38.91 -3.52
C VAL A 280 -3.35 -39.33 -2.87
N ARG A 281 -4.40 -38.55 -3.07
CA ARG A 281 -5.75 -38.82 -2.60
C ARG A 281 -6.74 -38.77 -3.76
N GLU A 282 -7.36 -39.91 -4.04
CA GLU A 282 -8.51 -39.98 -4.94
C GLU A 282 -9.77 -39.59 -4.17
N ARG A 283 -10.45 -38.51 -4.60
CA ARG A 283 -11.72 -38.05 -4.04
C ARG A 283 -12.59 -37.41 -5.10
N GLU A 284 -13.90 -37.64 -5.02
CA GLU A 284 -14.88 -36.83 -5.76
C GLU A 284 -14.85 -35.40 -5.21
N ARG A 285 -14.70 -34.42 -6.10
CA ARG A 285 -14.56 -33.02 -5.71
C ARG A 285 -15.88 -32.29 -5.88
N ARG A 286 -16.25 -31.51 -4.86
CA ARG A 286 -17.35 -30.56 -4.98
C ARG A 286 -17.00 -29.50 -6.04
N PRO A 287 -17.93 -29.15 -6.96
CA PRO A 287 -17.70 -28.07 -7.91
C PRO A 287 -17.38 -26.76 -7.17
N LEU A 288 -16.39 -26.02 -7.67
CA LEU A 288 -16.08 -24.70 -7.12
C LEU A 288 -17.13 -23.67 -7.57
N PRO A 289 -17.45 -22.69 -6.72
CA PRO A 289 -18.26 -21.56 -7.14
C PRO A 289 -17.51 -20.78 -8.23
N LYS A 290 -18.22 -20.36 -9.28
CA LYS A 290 -17.65 -19.46 -10.28
C LYS A 290 -17.30 -18.13 -9.62
N LYS A 291 -16.05 -17.68 -9.78
CA LYS A 291 -15.63 -16.32 -9.42
C LYS A 291 -15.63 -15.44 -10.66
N ASP A 292 -15.91 -14.16 -10.44
CA ASP A 292 -15.79 -13.16 -11.49
C ASP A 292 -14.31 -12.88 -11.75
N GLU A 293 -13.85 -13.19 -12.95
CA GLU A 293 -12.47 -12.96 -13.38
C GLU A 293 -12.19 -11.45 -13.63
N ASN A 294 -13.25 -10.64 -13.78
CA ASN A 294 -13.17 -9.25 -14.20
C ASN A 294 -13.47 -8.25 -13.07
N CYS A 295 -12.96 -8.52 -11.87
CA CYS A 295 -13.14 -7.71 -10.67
C CYS A 295 -12.12 -6.56 -10.51
N LEU A 296 -11.44 -6.15 -11.58
CA LEU A 296 -10.51 -5.01 -11.53
C LEU A 296 -11.28 -3.69 -11.42
N LEU A 297 -10.77 -2.82 -10.56
CA LEU A 297 -11.29 -1.47 -10.38
C LEU A 297 -10.82 -0.55 -11.51
N ASP A 298 -11.62 0.46 -11.84
CA ASP A 298 -11.16 1.58 -12.65
C ASP A 298 -10.12 2.43 -11.89
N SER A 299 -9.46 3.36 -12.58
CA SER A 299 -8.31 4.08 -12.03
C SER A 299 -8.65 4.86 -10.75
N GLU A 300 -9.78 5.58 -10.75
CA GLU A 300 -10.22 6.38 -9.63
C GLU A 300 -10.71 5.50 -8.47
N ALA A 301 -11.47 4.44 -8.76
CA ALA A 301 -11.91 3.46 -7.77
C ALA A 301 -10.73 2.75 -7.11
N GLU A 302 -9.69 2.41 -7.89
CA GLU A 302 -8.47 1.77 -7.39
C GLU A 302 -7.77 2.66 -6.37
N VAL A 303 -7.49 3.91 -6.74
CA VAL A 303 -6.82 4.87 -5.85
C VAL A 303 -7.68 5.17 -4.63
N TYR A 304 -8.98 5.41 -4.81
CA TYR A 304 -9.88 5.69 -3.69
C TYR A 304 -9.96 4.50 -2.72
N GLY A 305 -10.02 3.27 -3.23
CA GLY A 305 -9.98 2.05 -2.44
C GLY A 305 -8.72 1.92 -1.59
N ALA A 306 -7.55 2.28 -2.14
CA ALA A 306 -6.29 2.32 -1.40
C ALA A 306 -6.32 3.35 -0.26
N LEU A 307 -6.83 4.57 -0.52
CA LEU A 307 -6.96 5.62 0.50
C LEU A 307 -7.88 5.18 1.65
N VAL A 308 -9.01 4.56 1.32
CA VAL A 308 -9.99 4.04 2.29
C VAL A 308 -9.37 2.91 3.13
N LEU A 309 -8.74 1.91 2.50
CA LEU A 309 -8.13 0.79 3.21
C LEU A 309 -6.97 1.24 4.10
N GLY A 310 -6.06 2.06 3.57
CA GLY A 310 -4.92 2.60 4.32
C GLY A 310 -5.36 3.42 5.53
N THR A 311 -6.37 4.29 5.36
CA THR A 311 -6.92 5.09 6.46
C THR A 311 -7.62 4.22 7.51
N ARG A 312 -8.44 3.25 7.09
CA ARG A 312 -9.15 2.33 7.99
C ARG A 312 -8.15 1.57 8.86
N ASP A 313 -7.16 0.96 8.22
CA ASP A 313 -6.21 0.09 8.91
C ASP A 313 -5.28 0.90 9.81
N TYR A 314 -4.80 2.07 9.39
CA TYR A 314 -3.98 2.91 10.25
C TYR A 314 -4.73 3.30 11.54
N VAL A 315 -5.99 3.73 11.43
CA VAL A 315 -6.83 4.10 12.58
C VAL A 315 -7.08 2.90 13.49
N GLN A 316 -7.55 1.78 12.93
CA GLN A 316 -7.98 0.63 13.72
C GLN A 316 -6.81 -0.15 14.32
N LYS A 317 -5.74 -0.41 13.54
CA LYS A 317 -4.56 -1.15 14.03
C LYS A 317 -3.76 -0.35 15.05
N SER A 318 -3.86 0.98 15.04
CA SER A 318 -3.30 1.85 16.07
C SER A 318 -4.17 1.97 17.34
N GLY A 319 -5.33 1.32 17.37
CA GLY A 319 -6.24 1.32 18.53
C GLY A 319 -7.17 2.54 18.63
N PHE A 320 -7.23 3.39 17.61
CA PHE A 320 -8.16 4.53 17.59
C PHE A 320 -9.56 4.10 17.14
N SER A 321 -10.57 4.74 17.74
CA SER A 321 -11.98 4.46 17.43
C SER A 321 -12.70 5.61 16.71
N LYS A 322 -12.13 6.82 16.72
CA LYS A 322 -12.68 8.02 16.07
C LYS A 322 -11.59 8.94 15.54
N VAL A 323 -11.97 9.82 14.60
CA VAL A 323 -11.07 10.80 13.98
C VAL A 323 -11.61 12.23 14.04
N LEU A 324 -10.69 13.19 14.05
CA LEU A 324 -10.92 14.63 13.91
C LEU A 324 -10.36 15.11 12.57
N ILE A 325 -11.10 15.98 11.89
CA ILE A 325 -10.68 16.58 10.61
C ILE A 325 -10.97 18.08 10.65
N GLY A 326 -9.98 18.91 10.32
CA GLY A 326 -10.21 20.33 10.09
C GLY A 326 -10.96 20.54 8.77
N ILE A 327 -12.21 21.02 8.83
CA ILE A 327 -13.02 21.26 7.63
C ILE A 327 -12.93 22.73 7.26
N SER A 328 -12.15 23.05 6.23
CA SER A 328 -11.95 24.42 5.74
C SER A 328 -13.00 24.86 4.73
N GLY A 329 -13.82 23.92 4.24
CA GLY A 329 -14.65 24.11 3.05
C GLY A 329 -13.86 23.95 1.75
N GLY A 330 -12.56 23.69 1.79
CA GLY A 330 -11.74 23.37 0.61
C GLY A 330 -11.83 21.89 0.21
N ILE A 331 -11.43 21.60 -1.04
CA ILE A 331 -11.56 20.27 -1.62
C ILE A 331 -10.79 19.17 -0.87
N ASP A 332 -9.59 19.45 -0.38
CA ASP A 332 -8.76 18.41 0.26
C ASP A 332 -9.37 17.95 1.58
N SER A 333 -9.87 18.90 2.38
CA SER A 333 -10.60 18.58 3.61
C SER A 333 -11.91 17.83 3.33
N ALA A 334 -12.60 18.18 2.24
CA ALA A 334 -13.82 17.50 1.82
C ALA A 334 -13.56 16.05 1.38
N LEU A 335 -12.55 15.84 0.54
CA LEU A 335 -12.15 14.50 0.10
C LEU A 335 -11.65 13.65 1.28
N THR A 336 -10.85 14.24 2.18
CA THR A 336 -10.40 13.56 3.41
C THR A 336 -11.57 13.12 4.27
N ALA A 337 -12.60 13.97 4.43
CA ALA A 337 -13.81 13.62 5.16
C ALA A 337 -14.59 12.48 4.49
N CYS A 338 -14.73 12.49 3.15
CA CYS A 338 -15.34 11.38 2.42
C CYS A 338 -14.59 10.06 2.65
N VAL A 339 -13.26 10.06 2.49
CA VAL A 339 -12.44 8.86 2.72
C VAL A 339 -12.58 8.36 4.17
N ALA A 340 -12.57 9.26 5.16
CA ALA A 340 -12.73 8.89 6.55
C ALA A 340 -14.10 8.26 6.85
N VAL A 341 -15.17 8.79 6.26
CA VAL A 341 -16.53 8.25 6.41
C VAL A 341 -16.63 6.86 5.78
N ASP A 342 -16.07 6.65 4.60
CA ASP A 342 -16.09 5.35 3.92
C ASP A 342 -15.15 4.32 4.60
N ALA A 343 -14.09 4.80 5.26
CA ALA A 343 -13.17 3.97 6.03
C ALA A 343 -13.76 3.50 7.36
N LEU A 344 -14.41 4.41 8.11
CA LEU A 344 -14.75 4.21 9.52
C LEU A 344 -16.26 4.21 9.82
N GLY A 345 -17.05 4.83 8.96
CA GLY A 345 -18.45 5.17 9.19
C GLY A 345 -18.61 6.56 9.82
N LYS A 346 -19.68 7.27 9.44
CA LYS A 346 -19.96 8.67 9.83
C LYS A 346 -19.91 8.95 11.34
N GLU A 347 -20.37 8.01 12.16
CA GLU A 347 -20.42 8.15 13.64
C GLU A 347 -19.02 8.24 14.29
N LYS A 348 -17.98 7.86 13.55
CA LYS A 348 -16.58 7.87 13.98
C LYS A 348 -15.80 9.07 13.44
N VAL A 349 -16.44 9.97 12.70
CA VAL A 349 -15.81 11.14 12.08
C VAL A 349 -16.40 12.41 12.66
N VAL A 350 -15.53 13.31 13.14
CA VAL A 350 -15.92 14.63 13.65
C VAL A 350 -15.18 15.71 12.86
N GLY A 351 -15.93 16.59 12.20
CA GLY A 351 -15.40 17.77 11.54
C GLY A 351 -15.22 18.92 12.54
N VAL A 352 -14.18 19.74 12.35
CA VAL A 352 -13.94 20.97 13.11
C VAL A 352 -13.74 22.14 12.16
N ALA A 353 -14.70 23.06 12.13
CA ALA A 353 -14.59 24.33 11.41
C ALA A 353 -13.96 25.39 12.33
N MET A 354 -12.89 26.03 11.85
CA MET A 354 -12.10 27.00 12.64
C MET A 354 -11.94 28.33 11.90
N PRO A 355 -13.05 29.10 11.74
CA PRO A 355 -13.05 30.32 10.94
C PRO A 355 -12.21 31.43 11.58
N SER A 356 -11.59 32.24 10.73
CA SER A 356 -10.91 33.48 11.11
C SER A 356 -11.64 34.70 10.51
N ARG A 357 -11.11 35.91 10.76
CA ARG A 357 -11.60 37.16 10.14
C ARG A 357 -11.53 37.19 8.62
N TYR A 358 -10.72 36.32 8.01
CA TYR A 358 -10.54 36.22 6.55
C TYR A 358 -11.33 35.07 5.94
N SER A 359 -11.96 34.23 6.76
CA SER A 359 -12.77 33.12 6.27
C SER A 359 -14.04 33.64 5.58
N SER A 360 -14.28 33.18 4.36
CA SER A 360 -15.48 33.60 3.61
C SER A 360 -16.75 32.96 4.19
N GLU A 361 -17.87 33.68 4.14
CA GLU A 361 -19.18 33.11 4.52
C GLU A 361 -19.50 31.85 3.70
N GLY A 362 -19.07 31.83 2.43
CA GLY A 362 -19.18 30.69 1.54
C GLY A 362 -18.42 29.45 2.05
N SER A 363 -17.15 29.59 2.46
CA SER A 363 -16.36 28.46 2.96
C SER A 363 -16.94 27.84 4.24
N VAL A 364 -17.48 28.67 5.15
CA VAL A 364 -18.15 28.17 6.37
C VAL A 364 -19.47 27.48 6.03
N ALA A 365 -20.26 28.03 5.09
CA ALA A 365 -21.49 27.41 4.62
C ALA A 365 -21.23 26.06 3.92
N ASP A 366 -20.22 25.99 3.05
CA ASP A 366 -19.80 24.78 2.34
C ASP A 366 -19.42 23.66 3.33
N ALA A 367 -18.68 24.00 4.39
CA ALA A 367 -18.31 23.06 5.45
C ALA A 367 -19.54 22.47 6.15
N LYS A 368 -20.56 23.30 6.42
CA LYS A 368 -21.83 22.87 7.04
C LYS A 368 -22.63 21.96 6.11
N VAL A 369 -22.72 22.30 4.82
CA VAL A 369 -23.42 21.47 3.83
C VAL A 369 -22.71 20.13 3.65
N LEU A 370 -21.38 20.12 3.53
CA LEU A 370 -20.59 18.88 3.46
C LEU A 370 -20.85 17.98 4.66
N ALA A 371 -20.76 18.53 5.89
CA ALA A 371 -20.99 17.76 7.10
C ALA A 371 -22.41 17.17 7.15
N CYS A 372 -23.41 17.95 6.74
CA CYS A 372 -24.79 17.49 6.63
C CYS A 372 -24.95 16.36 5.61
N ASN A 373 -24.35 16.48 4.42
CA ASN A 373 -24.41 15.46 3.37
C ASN A 373 -23.75 14.15 3.80
N LEU A 374 -22.63 14.23 4.52
CA LEU A 374 -21.93 13.06 5.06
C LEU A 374 -22.58 12.51 6.33
N GLY A 375 -23.45 13.28 6.99
CA GLY A 375 -24.07 12.93 8.27
C GLY A 375 -23.06 12.84 9.42
N ILE A 376 -22.04 13.70 9.42
CA ILE A 376 -21.02 13.79 10.47
C ILE A 376 -21.28 14.98 11.40
N ASP A 377 -20.78 14.91 12.63
CA ASP A 377 -20.78 16.07 13.52
C ASP A 377 -19.82 17.15 13.01
N LEU A 378 -20.22 18.41 13.12
CA LEU A 378 -19.38 19.57 12.83
C LEU A 378 -19.33 20.50 14.04
N TRP A 379 -18.15 20.66 14.62
CA TRP A 379 -17.90 21.58 15.71
C TRP A 379 -17.31 22.89 15.17
N GLU A 380 -17.82 24.02 15.63
CA GLU A 380 -17.32 25.34 15.21
C GLU A 380 -16.52 25.96 16.36
N VAL A 381 -15.24 26.26 16.12
CA VAL A 381 -14.33 26.88 17.09
C VAL A 381 -13.61 28.05 16.41
N PRO A 382 -14.21 29.26 16.40
CA PRO A 382 -13.61 30.44 15.78
C PRO A 382 -12.25 30.80 16.41
N ILE A 383 -11.26 31.12 15.58
CA ILE A 383 -9.89 31.38 16.05
C ILE A 383 -9.62 32.85 16.38
N LEU A 384 -10.53 33.75 16.00
CA LEU A 384 -10.35 35.20 16.13
C LEU A 384 -9.95 35.63 17.57
N PRO A 385 -10.60 35.15 18.64
CA PRO A 385 -10.23 35.56 19.99
C PRO A 385 -8.80 35.18 20.37
N ALA A 386 -8.35 33.99 19.97
CA ALA A 386 -6.99 33.54 20.23
C ALA A 386 -5.98 34.31 19.36
N HIS A 387 -6.33 34.55 18.10
CA HIS A 387 -5.47 35.29 17.17
C HIS A 387 -5.18 36.70 17.66
N ASP A 388 -6.20 37.42 18.11
CA ASP A 388 -6.06 38.79 18.63
C ASP A 388 -5.14 38.83 19.86
N VAL A 389 -5.31 37.87 20.80
CA VAL A 389 -4.44 37.76 21.97
C VAL A 389 -2.98 37.50 21.59
N PHE A 390 -2.72 36.60 20.64
CA PHE A 390 -1.35 36.34 20.19
C PHE A 390 -0.72 37.55 19.49
N LEU A 391 -1.49 38.28 18.68
CA LEU A 391 -1.00 39.51 18.05
C LEU A 391 -0.67 40.57 19.11
N ASP A 392 -1.52 40.75 20.12
CA ASP A 392 -1.25 41.67 21.23
C ASP A 392 0.01 41.29 22.02
N MET A 393 0.23 39.99 22.26
CA MET A 393 1.44 39.49 22.91
C MET A 393 2.71 39.75 22.09
N LEU A 394 2.64 39.67 20.76
CA LEU A 394 3.79 39.83 19.86
C LEU A 394 4.02 41.28 19.44
N LYS A 395 3.01 42.15 19.58
CA LYS A 395 3.06 43.56 19.18
C LYS A 395 4.28 44.33 19.71
N PRO A 396 4.72 44.18 20.99
CA PRO A 396 5.92 44.87 21.47
C PRO A 396 7.21 44.47 20.74
N HIS A 397 7.22 43.29 20.10
CA HIS A 397 8.37 42.76 19.35
C HIS A 397 8.26 43.03 17.85
N PHE A 398 7.06 43.01 17.28
CA PHE A 398 6.82 43.31 15.86
C PHE A 398 6.87 44.82 15.59
N GLY A 399 6.46 45.65 16.54
CA GLY A 399 6.37 47.10 16.36
C GLY A 399 5.39 47.47 15.26
N ASP A 400 5.75 48.45 14.43
CA ASP A 400 4.94 48.95 13.31
C ASP A 400 5.32 48.31 11.96
N LEU A 401 6.01 47.16 11.97
CA LEU A 401 6.34 46.46 10.73
C LEU A 401 5.05 45.96 10.04
N PRO A 402 5.01 45.96 8.70
CA PRO A 402 3.85 45.47 7.97
C PRO A 402 3.65 43.96 8.19
N GLU A 403 2.39 43.54 8.28
CA GLU A 403 2.01 42.13 8.33
C GLU A 403 2.62 41.35 7.16
N ASN A 404 3.02 40.12 7.45
CA ASN A 404 3.61 39.21 6.48
C ASN A 404 3.22 37.75 6.80
N VAL A 405 4.02 36.81 6.32
CA VAL A 405 3.80 35.37 6.55
C VAL A 405 3.78 34.98 8.03
N ALA A 406 4.29 35.81 8.95
CA ALA A 406 4.26 35.54 10.37
C ALA A 406 2.82 35.51 10.93
N GLU A 407 2.03 36.54 10.63
CA GLU A 407 0.63 36.67 11.04
C GLU A 407 -0.26 35.65 10.32
N GLU A 408 0.00 35.37 9.03
CA GLU A 408 -0.68 34.29 8.29
C GLU A 408 -0.45 32.92 8.97
N ASN A 409 0.81 32.58 9.26
CA ASN A 409 1.16 31.29 9.87
C ASN A 409 0.66 31.16 11.32
N LEU A 410 0.48 32.26 12.04
CA LEU A 410 -0.05 32.25 13.40
C LEU A 410 -1.48 31.67 13.44
N GLN A 411 -2.32 32.04 12.48
CA GLN A 411 -3.68 31.49 12.34
C GLN A 411 -3.64 29.97 12.17
N SER A 412 -2.80 29.45 11.28
CA SER A 412 -2.63 28.01 11.05
C SER A 412 -2.18 27.28 12.32
N ARG A 413 -1.25 27.85 13.09
CA ARG A 413 -0.78 27.24 14.36
C ARG A 413 -1.82 27.28 15.46
N ILE A 414 -2.66 28.31 15.52
CA ILE A 414 -3.79 28.35 16.45
C ILE A 414 -4.78 27.23 16.13
N ARG A 415 -5.12 27.02 14.85
CA ARG A 415 -5.94 25.88 14.40
C ARG A 415 -5.32 24.55 14.80
N GLY A 416 -4.02 24.38 14.57
CA GLY A 416 -3.25 23.21 15.00
C GLY A 416 -3.35 22.94 16.50
N ASN A 417 -3.19 23.98 17.34
CA ASN A 417 -3.33 23.86 18.80
C ASN A 417 -4.74 23.46 19.23
N ILE A 418 -5.77 24.01 18.60
CA ILE A 418 -7.17 23.67 18.91
C ILE A 418 -7.42 22.19 18.62
N ILE A 419 -7.11 21.72 17.41
CA ILE A 419 -7.43 20.34 17.02
C ILE A 419 -6.60 19.32 17.81
N MET A 420 -5.35 19.63 18.15
CA MET A 420 -4.54 18.82 19.07
C MET A 420 -5.12 18.78 20.48
N SER A 421 -5.60 19.92 21.00
CA SER A 421 -6.22 19.97 22.33
C SER A 421 -7.50 19.12 22.37
N LEU A 422 -8.30 19.13 21.30
CA LEU A 422 -9.46 18.26 21.15
C LEU A 422 -9.05 16.78 21.08
N SER A 423 -8.03 16.46 20.28
CA SER A 423 -7.49 15.10 20.18
C SER A 423 -7.01 14.58 21.53
N ASN A 424 -6.26 15.37 22.30
CA ASN A 424 -5.79 14.98 23.63
C ASN A 424 -6.95 14.79 24.62
N LYS A 425 -8.00 15.62 24.52
CA LYS A 425 -9.16 15.52 25.41
C LYS A 425 -9.99 14.25 25.15
N PHE A 426 -10.17 13.88 23.89
CA PHE A 426 -11.11 12.83 23.49
C PHE A 426 -10.44 11.52 23.04
N GLY A 427 -9.12 11.54 22.83
CA GLY A 427 -8.36 10.39 22.31
C GLY A 427 -8.66 10.09 20.83
N PHE A 428 -9.03 11.10 20.04
CA PHE A 428 -9.35 10.91 18.61
C PHE A 428 -8.12 11.18 17.75
N LEU A 429 -7.89 10.37 16.71
CA LEU A 429 -6.79 10.60 15.77
C LEU A 429 -7.09 11.80 14.86
N ILE A 430 -6.11 12.64 14.61
CA ILE A 430 -6.27 13.77 13.68
C ILE A 430 -5.84 13.33 12.29
N LEU A 431 -6.73 13.48 11.30
CA LEU A 431 -6.40 13.33 9.89
C LEU A 431 -6.07 14.71 9.31
N THR A 432 -4.84 14.90 8.84
CA THR A 432 -4.46 16.11 8.09
C THR A 432 -4.83 15.95 6.61
N THR A 433 -5.02 17.08 5.94
CA THR A 433 -5.65 17.19 4.63
C THR A 433 -4.66 17.62 3.54
N GLY A 434 -3.38 17.80 3.86
CA GLY A 434 -2.38 18.26 2.89
C GLY A 434 -2.16 17.24 1.77
N ASN A 435 -2.09 17.72 0.53
CA ASN A 435 -1.87 16.88 -0.67
C ASN A 435 -0.41 16.86 -1.14
N LYS A 436 -0.10 15.99 -2.11
CA LYS A 436 1.28 15.81 -2.62
C LYS A 436 1.86 17.10 -3.20
N SER A 437 1.06 17.89 -3.90
CA SER A 437 1.47 19.12 -4.57
C SER A 437 1.87 20.20 -3.55
N GLU A 438 1.07 20.35 -2.48
CA GLU A 438 1.37 21.24 -1.36
C GLU A 438 2.63 20.80 -0.62
N MET A 439 2.75 19.50 -0.31
CA MET A 439 3.92 18.96 0.37
C MET A 439 5.21 19.08 -0.48
N ALA A 440 5.10 18.89 -1.80
CA ALA A 440 6.21 19.09 -2.73
C ALA A 440 6.72 20.53 -2.66
N MET A 441 5.81 21.51 -2.75
CA MET A 441 6.15 22.93 -2.73
C MET A 441 6.39 23.48 -1.33
N GLY A 442 6.19 22.67 -0.28
CA GLY A 442 6.19 23.12 1.11
C GLY A 442 5.18 24.23 1.35
N TYR A 443 4.08 24.24 0.60
CA TYR A 443 2.96 25.16 0.71
C TYR A 443 2.08 24.76 1.90
N ALA A 444 2.69 24.81 3.07
CA ALA A 444 2.14 24.36 4.33
C ALA A 444 2.86 25.04 5.51
N THR A 445 2.15 25.20 6.61
CA THR A 445 2.65 25.78 7.86
C THR A 445 3.13 24.66 8.78
N LEU A 446 4.43 24.68 9.12
CA LEU A 446 4.96 23.80 10.16
C LEU A 446 4.21 24.06 11.48
N TYR A 447 3.71 22.96 12.06
CA TYR A 447 2.91 22.95 13.28
C TYR A 447 1.57 23.71 13.16
N GLY A 448 1.12 23.97 11.92
CA GLY A 448 -0.22 24.46 11.61
C GLY A 448 -1.05 23.39 10.93
N ASP A 449 -1.33 23.56 9.64
CA ASP A 449 -2.07 22.63 8.79
C ASP A 449 -1.38 21.25 8.63
N MET A 450 -0.06 21.17 8.85
CA MET A 450 0.66 19.90 8.88
C MET A 450 0.38 19.04 10.13
N VAL A 451 -0.27 19.59 11.15
CA VAL A 451 -0.52 18.89 12.42
C VAL A 451 -1.55 17.79 12.21
N GLY A 452 -1.14 16.56 12.49
CA GLY A 452 -2.01 15.39 12.42
C GLY A 452 -1.25 14.13 12.80
N GLY A 453 -1.98 13.04 13.04
CA GLY A 453 -1.39 11.72 13.20
C GLY A 453 -1.28 10.96 11.89
N PHE A 454 -2.11 11.29 10.89
CA PHE A 454 -2.10 10.62 9.58
C PHE A 454 -2.54 11.58 8.46
N ALA A 455 -1.85 11.56 7.32
CA ALA A 455 -2.11 12.38 6.14
C ALA A 455 -2.71 11.55 5.02
N VAL A 456 -4.04 11.55 4.92
CA VAL A 456 -4.76 10.70 3.94
C VAL A 456 -4.32 11.01 2.51
N LEU A 457 -4.14 12.29 2.18
CA LEU A 457 -3.87 12.75 0.82
C LEU A 457 -2.38 13.02 0.53
N LYS A 458 -1.48 12.60 1.43
CA LYS A 458 -0.04 12.94 1.39
C LYS A 458 0.61 12.68 0.03
N ASP A 459 0.22 11.60 -0.64
CA ASP A 459 0.78 11.18 -1.93
C ASP A 459 -0.23 11.31 -3.09
N VAL A 460 -1.29 12.11 -2.91
CA VAL A 460 -2.30 12.41 -3.95
C VAL A 460 -2.00 13.79 -4.57
N PRO A 461 -1.68 13.90 -5.87
CA PRO A 461 -1.57 15.18 -6.55
C PRO A 461 -2.90 15.96 -6.52
N LYS A 462 -2.85 17.30 -6.53
CA LYS A 462 -4.05 18.16 -6.46
C LYS A 462 -5.04 17.84 -7.57
N THR A 463 -4.55 17.67 -8.79
CA THR A 463 -5.36 17.33 -9.97
C THR A 463 -6.13 16.02 -9.76
N LEU A 464 -5.44 14.96 -9.32
CA LEU A 464 -6.06 13.69 -8.97
C LEU A 464 -7.06 13.83 -7.81
N GLY A 465 -6.79 14.70 -6.83
CA GLY A 465 -7.75 15.01 -5.76
C GLY A 465 -9.09 15.53 -6.28
N TYR A 466 -9.08 16.38 -7.32
CA TYR A 466 -10.32 16.82 -7.98
C TYR A 466 -11.03 15.67 -8.71
N ASP A 467 -10.29 14.82 -9.41
CA ASP A 467 -10.86 13.69 -10.14
C ASP A 467 -11.50 12.66 -9.20
N LEU A 468 -10.83 12.34 -8.09
CA LEU A 468 -11.36 11.49 -7.03
C LEU A 468 -12.61 12.08 -6.37
N ALA A 469 -12.63 13.39 -6.11
CA ALA A 469 -13.79 14.05 -5.54
C ALA A 469 -15.02 13.96 -6.47
N ARG A 470 -14.82 14.20 -7.77
CA ARG A 470 -15.89 14.07 -8.79
C ARG A 470 -16.35 12.62 -8.92
N TRP A 471 -15.41 11.68 -9.02
CA TRP A 471 -15.71 10.25 -9.08
C TRP A 471 -16.50 9.79 -7.85
N ARG A 472 -16.10 10.23 -6.65
CA ARG A 472 -16.76 9.85 -5.39
C ARG A 472 -18.19 10.41 -5.30
N ASN A 473 -18.42 11.61 -5.82
CA ASN A 473 -19.76 12.17 -5.92
C ASN A 473 -20.65 11.41 -6.90
N ALA A 474 -20.09 10.94 -8.02
CA ALA A 474 -20.83 10.19 -9.03
C ALA A 474 -21.21 8.77 -8.60
N ASN A 475 -20.38 8.12 -7.76
CA ASN A 475 -20.47 6.66 -7.58
C ASN A 475 -21.02 6.17 -6.23
N ALA A 476 -21.08 6.98 -5.18
CA ALA A 476 -21.33 6.43 -3.84
C ALA A 476 -22.49 7.04 -3.03
N VAL A 477 -23.03 8.21 -3.37
CA VAL A 477 -24.27 8.73 -2.75
C VAL A 477 -25.11 9.45 -3.81
N PRO A 478 -26.43 9.18 -3.93
CA PRO A 478 -27.32 9.95 -4.81
C PRO A 478 -27.25 11.45 -4.49
N GLY A 479 -26.84 12.26 -5.46
CA GLY A 479 -26.68 13.72 -5.31
C GLY A 479 -25.28 14.19 -4.90
N GLY A 480 -24.35 13.28 -4.59
CA GLY A 480 -22.97 13.62 -4.19
C GLY A 480 -22.85 14.14 -2.76
N ALA A 481 -21.71 13.88 -2.12
CA ALA A 481 -21.44 14.35 -0.76
C ALA A 481 -20.78 15.74 -0.74
N ILE A 482 -19.85 15.96 -1.68
CA ILE A 482 -19.06 17.19 -1.78
C ILE A 482 -19.89 18.24 -2.54
N PRO A 483 -20.18 19.41 -1.96
CA PRO A 483 -20.93 20.46 -2.66
C PRO A 483 -20.21 20.94 -3.94
N GLU A 484 -20.98 21.22 -4.99
CA GLU A 484 -20.44 21.71 -6.28
C GLU A 484 -19.60 22.98 -6.11
N ALA A 485 -20.00 23.87 -5.18
CA ALA A 485 -19.25 25.08 -4.84
C ALA A 485 -17.79 24.78 -4.42
N ILE A 486 -17.55 23.65 -3.72
CA ILE A 486 -16.19 23.22 -3.33
C ILE A 486 -15.38 22.78 -4.56
N LEU A 487 -16.03 22.18 -5.57
CA LEU A 487 -15.36 21.63 -6.75
C LEU A 487 -14.97 22.70 -7.79
N VAL A 488 -15.67 23.83 -7.81
CA VAL A 488 -15.45 24.90 -8.81
C VAL A 488 -14.75 26.12 -8.24
N LYS A 489 -14.72 26.30 -6.91
CA LYS A 489 -14.08 27.47 -6.32
C LYS A 489 -12.55 27.40 -6.45
N PRO A 490 -11.88 28.54 -6.69
CA PRO A 490 -10.42 28.60 -6.68
C PRO A 490 -9.86 28.17 -5.32
N PRO A 491 -8.79 27.36 -5.28
CA PRO A 491 -8.17 26.94 -4.03
C PRO A 491 -7.47 28.11 -3.33
N SER A 492 -7.65 28.19 -2.01
CA SER A 492 -7.16 29.26 -1.15
C SER A 492 -7.05 28.80 0.31
N ALA A 493 -6.03 29.29 1.02
CA ALA A 493 -5.85 29.10 2.46
C ALA A 493 -6.64 30.12 3.33
N GLU A 494 -7.20 31.19 2.73
CA GLU A 494 -7.96 32.25 3.42
C GLU A 494 -7.25 32.80 4.69
N LEU A 495 -5.93 33.05 4.61
CA LEU A 495 -5.12 33.60 5.70
C LEU A 495 -4.92 35.12 5.61
N LYS A 496 -5.21 35.71 4.45
CA LYS A 496 -5.20 37.16 4.18
C LYS A 496 -6.29 37.53 3.16
N PRO A 497 -6.61 38.82 2.98
CA PRO A 497 -7.62 39.25 2.00
C PRO A 497 -7.30 38.79 0.57
N GLU A 498 -8.32 38.26 -0.12
CA GLU A 498 -8.30 37.87 -1.54
C GLU A 498 -7.23 36.84 -1.96
N GLN A 499 -6.69 36.07 -1.01
CA GLN A 499 -5.63 35.08 -1.25
C GLN A 499 -6.04 33.99 -2.24
N LYS A 500 -5.13 33.60 -3.14
CA LYS A 500 -5.22 32.38 -3.96
C LYS A 500 -3.90 31.60 -3.92
N ASP A 501 -3.96 30.28 -4.06
CA ASP A 501 -2.75 29.45 -4.06
C ASP A 501 -1.82 29.82 -5.24
N GLN A 502 -2.43 30.16 -6.38
CA GLN A 502 -1.76 30.59 -7.61
C GLN A 502 -1.03 31.94 -7.50
N ASP A 503 -1.21 32.68 -6.40
CA ASP A 503 -0.40 33.89 -6.13
C ASP A 503 1.08 33.53 -5.92
N THR A 504 1.37 32.26 -5.60
CA THR A 504 2.73 31.78 -5.30
C THR A 504 3.10 30.48 -6.03
N LEU A 505 2.12 29.68 -6.42
CA LEU A 505 2.32 28.40 -7.10
C LEU A 505 1.99 28.51 -8.60
N PRO A 506 2.67 27.74 -9.46
CA PRO A 506 2.19 27.52 -10.82
C PRO A 506 0.78 26.89 -10.82
N PRO A 507 0.02 26.99 -11.93
CA PRO A 507 -1.20 26.22 -12.12
C PRO A 507 -0.99 24.73 -11.83
N TYR A 508 -1.93 24.09 -11.13
CA TYR A 508 -1.75 22.72 -10.62
C TYR A 508 -1.55 21.66 -11.70
N ASP A 509 -2.15 21.83 -12.88
CA ASP A 509 -1.94 20.95 -14.04
C ASP A 509 -0.49 20.95 -14.51
N ILE A 510 0.16 22.11 -14.51
CA ILE A 510 1.58 22.25 -14.85
C ILE A 510 2.45 21.79 -13.67
N LEU A 511 2.12 22.22 -12.45
CA LEU A 511 2.87 21.89 -11.24
C LEU A 511 2.94 20.37 -11.02
N ASP A 512 1.80 19.68 -11.08
CA ASP A 512 1.73 18.24 -10.82
C ASP A 512 2.51 17.46 -11.88
N ALA A 513 2.46 17.89 -13.15
CA ALA A 513 3.24 17.28 -14.22
C ALA A 513 4.75 17.43 -14.00
N VAL A 514 5.22 18.62 -13.59
CA VAL A 514 6.64 18.87 -13.29
C VAL A 514 7.07 18.12 -12.01
N VAL A 515 6.23 18.09 -10.97
CA VAL A 515 6.51 17.34 -9.74
C VAL A 515 6.61 15.84 -10.03
N LYS A 516 5.71 15.29 -10.84
CA LYS A 516 5.78 13.88 -11.27
C LYS A 516 7.09 13.59 -12.01
N ALA A 517 7.42 14.38 -13.04
CA ALA A 517 8.66 14.20 -13.80
C ALA A 517 9.91 14.28 -12.91
N TYR A 518 9.95 15.22 -11.98
CA TYR A 518 11.10 15.43 -11.12
C TYR A 518 11.22 14.43 -9.95
N VAL A 519 10.10 14.10 -9.30
CA VAL A 519 10.09 13.30 -8.06
C VAL A 519 9.90 11.81 -8.36
N GLU A 520 8.98 11.47 -9.26
CA GLU A 520 8.60 10.08 -9.54
C GLU A 520 9.43 9.47 -10.66
N GLU A 521 9.78 10.25 -11.68
CA GLU A 521 10.48 9.77 -12.89
C GLU A 521 11.98 10.11 -12.92
N ASP A 522 12.50 10.82 -11.91
CA ASP A 522 13.91 11.25 -11.82
C ASP A 522 14.43 12.01 -13.06
N ARG A 523 13.55 12.75 -13.76
CA ARG A 523 13.96 13.58 -14.90
C ARG A 523 14.85 14.72 -14.47
N SER A 524 15.90 14.99 -15.25
CA SER A 524 16.77 16.15 -15.03
C SER A 524 16.08 17.46 -15.45
N TYR A 525 16.65 18.59 -15.04
CA TYR A 525 16.22 19.90 -15.52
C TYR A 525 16.17 19.98 -17.05
N GLN A 526 17.21 19.50 -17.73
CA GLN A 526 17.27 19.57 -19.20
C GLN A 526 16.24 18.65 -19.85
N ASP A 527 16.03 17.44 -19.33
CA ASP A 527 15.01 16.52 -19.84
C ASP A 527 13.62 17.16 -19.80
N MET A 528 13.28 17.83 -18.68
CA MET A 528 11.98 18.50 -18.53
C MET A 528 11.83 19.70 -19.47
N VAL A 529 12.88 20.48 -19.70
CA VAL A 529 12.85 21.56 -20.70
C VAL A 529 12.68 20.99 -22.11
N ASP A 530 13.36 19.89 -22.44
CA ASP A 530 13.26 19.21 -23.74
C ASP A 530 11.88 18.55 -23.95
N MET A 531 11.20 18.15 -22.86
CA MET A 531 9.79 17.74 -22.86
C MET A 531 8.82 18.90 -23.14
N GLY A 532 9.30 20.14 -23.17
CA GLY A 532 8.51 21.34 -23.49
C GLY A 532 7.98 22.11 -22.28
N PHE A 533 8.40 21.78 -21.06
CA PHE A 533 8.05 22.57 -19.88
C PHE A 533 8.77 23.92 -19.88
N ASP A 534 8.11 24.96 -19.35
CA ASP A 534 8.72 26.28 -19.20
C ASP A 534 9.93 26.22 -18.24
N ALA A 535 11.08 26.71 -18.70
CA ALA A 535 12.34 26.64 -17.97
C ALA A 535 12.31 27.37 -16.61
N GLN A 536 11.54 28.46 -16.48
CA GLN A 536 11.43 29.18 -15.21
C GLN A 536 10.56 28.40 -14.23
N VAL A 537 9.46 27.80 -14.70
CA VAL A 537 8.61 26.94 -13.87
C VAL A 537 9.39 25.73 -13.36
N VAL A 538 10.10 25.01 -14.24
CA VAL A 538 10.92 23.85 -13.84
C VAL A 538 11.95 24.26 -12.79
N ARG A 539 12.67 25.37 -13.01
CA ARG A 539 13.65 25.91 -12.07
C ARG A 539 13.01 26.24 -10.71
N GLN A 540 11.86 26.92 -10.71
CA GLN A 540 11.15 27.29 -9.49
C GLN A 540 10.71 26.05 -8.71
N VAL A 541 10.13 25.06 -9.38
CA VAL A 541 9.63 23.83 -8.75
C VAL A 541 10.78 23.05 -8.14
N ILE A 542 11.85 22.74 -8.89
CA ILE A 542 13.03 22.04 -8.37
C ILE A 542 13.60 22.75 -7.13
N ALA A 543 13.86 24.06 -7.24
CA ALA A 543 14.45 24.83 -6.15
C ALA A 543 13.57 24.85 -4.90
N THR A 544 12.26 24.88 -5.07
CA THR A 544 11.28 24.92 -3.98
C THR A 544 11.10 23.54 -3.34
N VAL A 545 11.04 22.48 -4.16
CA VAL A 545 11.01 21.10 -3.68
C VAL A 545 12.23 20.83 -2.80
N ASP A 546 13.44 21.10 -3.28
CA ASP A 546 14.67 20.84 -2.53
C ASP A 546 14.76 21.65 -1.23
N ARG A 547 14.37 22.92 -1.26
CA ARG A 547 14.41 23.80 -0.06
C ARG A 547 13.47 23.33 1.05
N ASN A 548 12.35 22.71 0.70
CA ASN A 548 11.31 22.32 1.66
C ASN A 548 11.45 20.89 2.20
N GLU A 549 12.60 20.24 2.00
CA GLU A 549 12.88 18.90 2.56
C GLU A 549 12.71 18.85 4.08
N TYR A 550 13.14 19.90 4.80
CA TYR A 550 13.00 19.98 6.26
C TYR A 550 11.53 19.96 6.74
N LYS A 551 10.59 20.49 5.94
CA LYS A 551 9.17 20.44 6.28
C LYS A 551 8.64 19.02 6.11
N ARG A 552 8.92 18.39 4.96
CA ARG A 552 8.44 17.04 4.64
C ARG A 552 8.93 15.98 5.62
N ARG A 553 10.15 16.12 6.14
CA ARG A 553 10.72 15.25 7.20
C ARG A 553 9.93 15.30 8.52
N GLN A 554 9.08 16.31 8.72
CA GLN A 554 8.23 16.49 9.89
C GLN A 554 6.74 16.30 9.58
N ALA A 555 6.38 15.98 8.33
CA ALA A 555 5.01 15.64 7.97
C ALA A 555 4.63 14.29 8.58
N PRO A 556 3.35 14.10 8.98
CA PRO A 556 2.88 12.80 9.45
C PRO A 556 2.99 11.73 8.36
N PRO A 557 2.95 10.44 8.75
CA PRO A 557 2.79 9.35 7.79
C PRO A 557 1.48 9.49 7.02
N GLY A 558 1.41 8.92 5.83
CA GLY A 558 0.22 9.00 4.99
C GLY A 558 0.19 7.92 3.93
N VAL A 559 -0.97 7.72 3.29
CA VAL A 559 -1.14 6.67 2.29
C VAL A 559 -0.28 6.97 1.06
N LYS A 560 0.58 6.02 0.69
CA LYS A 560 1.34 6.03 -0.56
C LYS A 560 0.51 5.41 -1.69
N ILE A 561 0.44 6.12 -2.82
CA ILE A 561 -0.27 5.64 -4.02
C ILE A 561 0.56 5.75 -5.30
N THR A 562 1.69 6.47 -5.29
CA THR A 562 2.54 6.66 -6.47
C THR A 562 3.72 5.69 -6.45
N PRO A 563 4.41 5.46 -7.58
CA PRO A 563 5.60 4.60 -7.61
C PRO A 563 6.68 5.05 -6.64
N ARG A 564 6.84 6.37 -6.47
CA ARG A 564 7.85 6.98 -5.59
C ARG A 564 7.29 8.17 -4.81
N ALA A 565 7.15 8.00 -3.50
CA ALA A 565 6.67 9.05 -2.60
C ALA A 565 7.82 9.83 -1.94
N PHE A 566 7.49 10.95 -1.30
CA PHE A 566 8.42 11.60 -0.37
C PHE A 566 8.57 10.76 0.91
N GLY A 567 9.79 10.68 1.45
CA GLY A 567 10.07 9.91 2.67
C GLY A 567 10.97 8.70 2.40
N LYS A 568 10.52 7.49 2.73
CA LYS A 568 11.34 6.28 2.65
C LYS A 568 11.83 5.97 1.22
N ASP A 569 11.02 6.24 0.20
CA ASP A 569 11.37 6.04 -1.22
C ASP A 569 12.38 7.04 -1.81
N ARG A 570 12.33 8.29 -1.33
CA ARG A 570 13.15 9.39 -1.84
C ARG A 570 13.84 10.10 -0.69
N ARG A 571 15.08 9.67 -0.42
CA ARG A 571 15.88 10.12 0.72
C ARG A 571 16.87 11.22 0.28
N LEU A 572 16.47 12.49 0.39
CA LEU A 572 17.38 13.63 0.17
C LEU A 572 17.89 14.25 1.49
N PRO A 573 19.12 14.79 1.52
CA PRO A 573 19.62 15.52 2.68
C PRO A 573 18.92 16.88 2.83
N ILE A 574 18.60 17.26 4.07
CA ILE A 574 18.08 18.60 4.38
C ILE A 574 19.13 19.68 4.08
N VAL A 575 20.37 19.45 4.51
CA VAL A 575 21.49 20.35 4.25
C VAL A 575 22.06 20.02 2.88
N ASN A 576 21.50 20.66 1.86
CA ASN A 576 21.89 20.47 0.47
C ASN A 576 22.19 21.81 -0.22
N ARG A 577 23.34 21.92 -0.89
CA ARG A 577 23.73 23.09 -1.72
C ARG A 577 23.87 22.75 -3.20
N TYR A 578 23.60 21.52 -3.59
CA TYR A 578 23.63 21.13 -4.99
C TYR A 578 22.58 21.91 -5.79
N ARG A 579 22.97 22.34 -7.01
CA ARG A 579 22.11 23.06 -7.96
C ARG A 579 22.22 22.34 -9.30
N GLN A 580 21.08 22.05 -9.92
CA GLN A 580 20.97 21.26 -11.14
C GLN A 580 20.86 22.11 -12.43
N PHE A 581 21.05 23.42 -12.34
CA PHE A 581 20.89 24.40 -13.42
C PHE A 581 21.75 25.64 -13.23
#